data_AF-A0A8J7M191-F1
#
_entry.id   AF-A0A8J7M191-F1
#
_cell.length_a   1.000
_cell.length_b   1.000
_cell.length_c   1.000
_cell.angle_alpha   90.00
_cell.angle_beta   90.00
_cell.angle_gamma   90.00
#
_symmetry.space_group_name_H-M   'P 1'
#
loop_
_entity.id
_entity.type
_entity.pdbx_description
1 polymer ?
#
loop_
_entity_poly.entity_id
_entity_poly.type
_entity_poly.pdbx_seq_one_letter_code
_entity_poly.pdbx_strand_id
1 'polypeptide(L)'
;MVRCLGFLAFFIVFPVLAYGKGQFITPNIEMVGKRLHIAGKTNLPDGSRIFITVVGKSSPFMAQGDAVVRNGSFDGGAYGPVAGFRDGSYHAELSALKPGPPANEWHTAKDLMETTVKLTIKGGRIGKFNERSVTAAKHRALQFAKKLSAMEKQGRKMDQFRSSPILEDIATCSRMMHKLQPVADEYQRESDGLPSMEVKVPLGAAAIELKMCVSCSDNAVEHCNRAKEYIAEGIKQAKSDQ
;
A
#
# COMPACT_ATOMS: atom_id res chain seq x y z
N MET A 1 -67.83 8.74 -21.14
CA MET A 1 -66.42 8.71 -21.60
C MET A 1 -65.55 9.43 -20.59
N VAL A 2 -64.81 8.73 -19.73
CA VAL A 2 -63.53 9.19 -19.14
C VAL A 2 -62.73 7.92 -18.80
N ARG A 3 -61.58 7.71 -19.44
CA ARG A 3 -60.62 6.65 -19.13
C ARG A 3 -59.46 7.29 -18.33
N CYS A 4 -59.28 6.88 -17.08
CA CYS A 4 -58.08 7.20 -16.29
C CYS A 4 -56.93 6.26 -16.68
N LEU A 5 -55.86 6.80 -17.25
CA LEU A 5 -54.57 6.13 -17.39
C LEU A 5 -53.74 6.41 -16.13
N GLY A 6 -53.42 5.37 -15.37
CA GLY A 6 -52.42 5.43 -14.29
C GLY A 6 -51.02 5.23 -14.84
N PHE A 7 -50.16 6.24 -14.71
CA PHE A 7 -48.75 6.21 -15.05
C PHE A 7 -47.97 5.59 -13.87
N LEU A 8 -47.36 4.42 -14.07
CA LEU A 8 -46.41 3.80 -13.14
C LEU A 8 -45.01 4.37 -13.42
N ALA A 9 -44.50 5.21 -12.52
CA ALA A 9 -43.12 5.71 -12.57
C ALA A 9 -42.17 4.65 -11.98
N PHE A 10 -41.41 3.99 -12.84
CA PHE A 10 -40.25 3.16 -12.45
C PHE A 10 -39.09 4.09 -12.05
N PHE A 11 -38.83 4.24 -10.76
CA PHE A 11 -37.58 4.82 -10.26
C PHE A 11 -36.49 3.76 -10.36
N ILE A 12 -35.71 3.80 -11.44
CA ILE A 12 -34.45 3.07 -11.54
C ILE A 12 -33.42 3.86 -10.72
N VAL A 13 -33.24 3.48 -9.46
CA VAL A 13 -32.14 3.96 -8.63
C VAL A 13 -30.87 3.29 -9.12
N PHE A 14 -30.07 4.00 -9.93
CA PHE A 14 -28.70 3.60 -10.21
C PHE A 14 -27.87 3.81 -8.95
N PRO A 15 -27.29 2.77 -8.32
CA PRO A 15 -26.31 2.98 -7.26
C PRO A 15 -25.09 3.67 -7.87
N VAL A 16 -24.88 4.92 -7.46
CA VAL A 16 -23.66 5.67 -7.74
C VAL A 16 -22.51 4.91 -7.07
N LEU A 17 -21.76 4.15 -7.88
CA LEU A 17 -20.57 3.45 -7.43
C LEU A 17 -19.50 4.50 -7.08
N ALA A 18 -19.22 4.61 -5.78
CA ALA A 18 -18.18 5.47 -5.23
C ALA A 18 -16.78 4.91 -5.56
N TYR A 19 -16.34 5.06 -6.81
CA TYR A 19 -14.97 4.78 -7.25
C TYR A 19 -14.05 5.94 -6.88
N GLY A 20 -13.64 6.03 -5.61
CA GLY A 20 -12.76 7.13 -5.15
C GLY A 20 -11.76 6.79 -4.05
N LYS A 21 -11.75 5.56 -3.54
CA LYS A 21 -10.77 5.11 -2.54
C LYS A 21 -9.99 3.95 -3.12
N GLY A 22 -8.66 3.98 -3.01
CA GLY A 22 -7.78 2.90 -3.49
C GLY A 22 -8.29 1.54 -3.05
N GLN A 23 -8.16 0.53 -3.89
CA GLN A 23 -8.62 -0.81 -3.57
C GLN A 23 -7.78 -1.37 -2.39
N PHE A 24 -8.41 -2.06 -1.44
CA PHE A 24 -7.73 -2.63 -0.27
C PHE A 24 -8.30 -4.00 0.12
N ILE A 25 -7.48 -4.81 0.78
CA ILE A 25 -7.87 -6.05 1.44
C ILE A 25 -7.27 -6.03 2.85
N THR A 26 -8.11 -6.06 3.87
CA THR A 26 -7.72 -6.08 5.28
C THR A 26 -8.11 -7.42 5.88
N PRO A 27 -7.19 -8.40 5.96
CA PRO A 27 -7.48 -9.69 6.53
C PRO A 27 -7.57 -9.64 8.06
N ASN A 28 -8.56 -10.35 8.60
CA ASN A 28 -8.67 -10.77 9.98
C ASN A 28 -8.37 -12.28 10.04
N ILE A 29 -7.32 -12.65 10.79
CA ILE A 29 -6.89 -14.04 10.90
C ILE A 29 -6.94 -14.44 12.36
N GLU A 30 -7.73 -15.46 12.67
CA GLU A 30 -7.92 -15.97 14.01
C GLU A 30 -7.85 -17.51 14.06
N MET A 31 -7.73 -18.08 15.25
CA MET A 31 -7.84 -19.53 15.44
C MET A 31 -9.29 -19.87 15.80
N VAL A 32 -9.99 -20.59 14.94
CA VAL A 32 -11.28 -21.20 15.27
C VAL A 32 -11.04 -22.68 15.52
N GLY A 33 -11.10 -23.07 16.80
CA GLY A 33 -10.64 -24.38 17.24
C GLY A 33 -9.14 -24.55 17.01
N LYS A 34 -8.77 -25.50 16.15
CA LYS A 34 -7.37 -25.79 15.81
C LYS A 34 -6.95 -25.32 14.42
N ARG A 35 -7.82 -24.59 13.72
CA ARG A 35 -7.64 -24.16 12.32
C ARG A 35 -7.61 -22.64 12.25
N LEU A 36 -6.90 -22.11 11.26
CA LEU A 36 -6.86 -20.68 10.95
C LEU A 36 -8.16 -20.31 10.25
N HIS A 37 -8.95 -19.42 10.80
CA HIS A 37 -10.05 -18.79 10.08
C HIS A 37 -9.55 -17.48 9.47
N ILE A 38 -9.72 -17.33 8.16
CA ILE A 38 -9.27 -16.15 7.41
C ILE A 38 -10.52 -15.47 6.86
N ALA A 39 -10.84 -14.31 7.43
CA ALA A 39 -11.91 -13.43 6.99
C ALA A 39 -11.37 -12.01 6.82
N GLY A 40 -12.21 -11.02 6.50
CA GLY A 40 -11.74 -9.64 6.47
C GLY A 40 -12.69 -8.64 5.82
N LYS A 41 -12.18 -7.43 5.64
CA LYS A 41 -12.86 -6.33 4.94
C LYS A 41 -12.13 -5.96 3.66
N THR A 42 -12.86 -5.48 2.69
CA THR A 42 -12.35 -5.04 1.39
C THR A 42 -13.34 -4.04 0.77
N ASN A 43 -12.89 -3.25 -0.18
CA ASN A 43 -13.75 -2.44 -1.06
C ASN A 43 -13.85 -3.00 -2.48
N LEU A 44 -13.44 -4.25 -2.70
CA LEU A 44 -13.70 -4.95 -3.96
C LEU A 44 -15.22 -5.09 -4.19
N PRO A 45 -15.68 -5.10 -5.45
CA PRO A 45 -17.09 -5.32 -5.77
C PRO A 45 -17.62 -6.65 -5.23
N ASP A 46 -18.88 -6.68 -4.87
CA ASP A 46 -19.55 -7.93 -4.50
C ASP A 46 -19.46 -8.96 -5.63
N GLY A 47 -19.24 -10.23 -5.25
CA GLY A 47 -18.96 -11.32 -6.20
C GLY A 47 -17.49 -11.44 -6.61
N SER A 48 -16.63 -10.48 -6.28
CA SER A 48 -15.18 -10.62 -6.46
C SER A 48 -14.65 -11.82 -5.69
N ARG A 49 -13.70 -12.55 -6.29
CA ARG A 49 -13.02 -13.67 -5.64
C ARG A 49 -11.68 -13.23 -5.09
N ILE A 50 -11.41 -13.64 -3.85
CA ILE A 50 -10.12 -13.52 -3.19
C ILE A 50 -9.56 -14.93 -3.07
N PHE A 51 -8.43 -15.19 -3.72
CA PHE A 51 -7.67 -16.42 -3.57
C PHE A 51 -6.82 -16.34 -2.33
N ILE A 52 -6.83 -17.40 -1.53
CA ILE A 52 -6.15 -17.46 -0.24
C ILE A 52 -5.22 -18.66 -0.28
N THR A 53 -3.93 -18.44 -0.02
CA THR A 53 -2.92 -19.48 0.10
C THR A 53 -2.25 -19.39 1.46
N VAL A 54 -2.18 -20.51 2.18
CA VAL A 54 -1.47 -20.61 3.47
C VAL A 54 -0.32 -21.58 3.33
N VAL A 55 0.91 -21.13 3.56
CA VAL A 55 2.14 -21.92 3.42
C VAL A 55 2.91 -21.95 4.74
N GLY A 56 3.38 -23.13 5.15
CA GLY A 56 4.35 -23.27 6.22
C GLY A 56 5.76 -23.00 5.71
N LYS A 57 6.49 -22.07 6.33
CA LYS A 57 7.89 -21.81 5.97
C LYS A 57 8.84 -22.88 6.50
N SER A 58 8.51 -23.44 7.66
CA SER A 58 9.30 -24.45 8.37
C SER A 58 8.60 -25.81 8.43
N SER A 59 7.52 -25.98 7.66
CA SER A 59 6.65 -27.15 7.64
C SER A 59 6.18 -27.37 6.20
N PRO A 60 6.05 -28.61 5.69
CA PRO A 60 5.56 -28.89 4.34
C PRO A 60 4.04 -28.63 4.18
N PHE A 61 3.47 -27.77 5.03
CA PHE A 61 2.06 -27.45 5.00
C PHE A 61 1.76 -26.44 3.89
N MET A 62 0.75 -26.75 3.07
CA MET A 62 0.17 -25.82 2.12
C MET A 62 -1.34 -26.05 2.08
N ALA A 63 -2.12 -24.97 2.06
CA ALA A 63 -3.55 -25.01 1.83
C ALA A 63 -3.94 -23.83 0.94
N GLN A 64 -4.93 -24.05 0.07
CA GLN A 64 -5.47 -23.03 -0.82
C GLN A 64 -6.99 -23.06 -0.77
N GLY A 65 -7.60 -21.91 -1.01
CA GLY A 65 -9.03 -21.74 -1.08
C GLY A 65 -9.39 -20.39 -1.68
N ASP A 66 -10.68 -20.11 -1.75
CA ASP A 66 -11.20 -18.83 -2.20
C ASP A 66 -12.31 -18.32 -1.28
N ALA A 67 -12.44 -17.00 -1.25
CA ALA A 67 -13.50 -16.28 -0.57
C ALA A 67 -14.23 -15.38 -1.56
N VAL A 68 -15.55 -15.27 -1.42
CA VAL A 68 -16.36 -14.37 -2.24
C VAL A 68 -16.69 -13.12 -1.43
N VAL A 69 -16.46 -11.96 -2.03
CA VAL A 69 -16.78 -10.67 -1.41
C VAL A 69 -18.30 -10.47 -1.38
N ARG A 70 -18.82 -10.11 -0.20
CA ARG A 70 -20.22 -9.76 0.05
C ARG A 70 -20.29 -8.60 1.01
N ASN A 71 -20.97 -7.52 0.63
CA ASN A 71 -21.14 -6.31 1.43
C ASN A 71 -19.80 -5.75 1.97
N GLY A 72 -18.75 -5.74 1.15
CA GLY A 72 -17.42 -5.24 1.55
C GLY A 72 -16.67 -6.13 2.55
N SER A 73 -17.09 -7.38 2.72
CA SER A 73 -16.43 -8.37 3.57
C SER A 73 -16.23 -9.68 2.84
N PHE A 74 -15.28 -10.49 3.31
CA PHE A 74 -15.06 -11.84 2.80
C PHE A 74 -14.84 -12.81 3.95
N ASP A 75 -15.21 -14.07 3.73
CA ASP A 75 -14.95 -15.18 4.63
C ASP A 75 -14.39 -16.34 3.81
N GLY A 76 -13.12 -16.67 4.05
CA GLY A 76 -12.42 -17.76 3.39
C GLY A 76 -12.51 -19.09 4.12
N GLY A 77 -13.18 -19.14 5.27
CA GLY A 77 -13.32 -20.35 6.07
C GLY A 77 -12.03 -20.77 6.79
N ALA A 78 -12.01 -22.05 7.19
CA ALA A 78 -11.00 -22.62 8.06
C ALA A 78 -9.89 -23.36 7.27
N TYR A 79 -8.64 -22.93 7.48
CA TYR A 79 -7.42 -23.47 6.90
C TYR A 79 -6.61 -24.25 7.94
N GLY A 80 -5.91 -25.28 7.52
CA GLY A 80 -5.06 -26.10 8.41
C GLY A 80 -5.58 -27.51 8.62
N PRO A 81 -4.73 -28.40 9.16
CA PRO A 81 -5.11 -29.78 9.49
C PRO A 81 -6.17 -29.79 10.59
N VAL A 82 -7.04 -30.80 10.59
CA VAL A 82 -8.02 -31.01 11.68
C VAL A 82 -7.31 -31.22 13.03
N ALA A 83 -6.15 -31.87 13.01
CA ALA A 83 -5.30 -32.06 14.18
C ALA A 83 -4.68 -30.76 14.72
N GLY A 84 -4.67 -29.71 13.91
CA GLY A 84 -4.05 -28.41 14.20
C GLY A 84 -2.70 -28.19 13.53
N PHE A 85 -2.25 -26.95 13.59
CA PHE A 85 -0.93 -26.55 13.11
C PHE A 85 0.17 -27.02 14.04
N ARG A 86 1.31 -27.42 13.45
CA ARG A 86 2.56 -27.57 14.19
C ARG A 86 3.13 -26.20 14.52
N ASP A 87 3.91 -26.11 15.57
CA ASP A 87 4.63 -24.89 15.91
C ASP A 87 5.59 -24.51 14.76
N GLY A 88 5.58 -23.24 14.37
CA GLY A 88 6.37 -22.77 13.24
C GLY A 88 5.94 -21.42 12.68
N SER A 89 6.65 -21.01 11.63
CA SER A 89 6.32 -19.81 10.85
C SER A 89 5.48 -20.18 9.63
N TYR A 90 4.45 -19.39 9.38
CA TYR A 90 3.50 -19.56 8.28
C TYR A 90 3.28 -18.22 7.57
N HIS A 91 2.85 -18.30 6.31
CA HIS A 91 2.47 -17.15 5.49
C HIS A 91 1.08 -17.39 4.94
N ALA A 92 0.21 -16.39 5.04
CA ALA A 92 -1.07 -16.34 4.36
C ALA A 92 -1.00 -15.26 3.29
N GLU A 93 -1.11 -15.66 2.04
CA GLU A 93 -1.15 -14.79 0.88
C GLU A 93 -2.60 -14.69 0.42
N LEU A 94 -3.09 -13.47 0.29
CA LEU A 94 -4.40 -13.18 -0.28
C LEU A 94 -4.18 -12.43 -1.57
N SER A 95 -4.75 -12.92 -2.65
CA SER A 95 -4.72 -12.26 -3.94
C SER A 95 -6.12 -12.10 -4.53
N ALA A 96 -6.35 -11.00 -5.21
CA ALA A 96 -7.59 -10.76 -5.93
C ALA A 96 -7.28 -10.15 -7.28
N LEU A 97 -8.09 -10.49 -8.28
CA LEU A 97 -8.04 -9.77 -9.55
C LEU A 97 -8.67 -8.39 -9.33
N LYS A 98 -7.96 -7.35 -9.76
CA LYS A 98 -8.58 -6.05 -9.93
C LYS A 98 -9.76 -6.22 -10.88
N PRO A 99 -10.94 -5.66 -10.58
CA PRO A 99 -12.00 -5.57 -11.56
C PRO A 99 -11.43 -4.89 -12.80
N GLY A 100 -11.32 -5.64 -13.89
CA GLY A 100 -10.70 -5.17 -15.12
C GLY A 100 -11.67 -4.32 -15.95
N PRO A 101 -11.15 -3.65 -16.99
CA PRO A 101 -11.96 -3.16 -18.09
C PRO A 101 -12.73 -4.31 -18.77
N PRO A 102 -13.76 -4.02 -19.60
CA PRO A 102 -14.63 -5.03 -20.21
C PRO A 102 -13.86 -6.17 -20.91
N ALA A 103 -14.56 -7.29 -21.15
CA ALA A 103 -14.05 -8.64 -21.44
C ALA A 103 -13.09 -8.84 -22.64
N ASN A 104 -12.63 -7.77 -23.29
CA ASN A 104 -11.71 -7.78 -24.43
C ASN A 104 -10.26 -7.43 -24.09
N GLU A 105 -9.93 -7.14 -22.82
CA GLU A 105 -8.54 -6.96 -22.37
C GLU A 105 -8.06 -8.12 -21.50
N TRP A 106 -6.89 -8.69 -21.84
CA TRP A 106 -6.25 -9.73 -21.06
C TRP A 106 -5.74 -9.16 -19.73
N HIS A 107 -6.16 -9.75 -18.62
CA HIS A 107 -5.59 -9.43 -17.30
C HIS A 107 -4.10 -9.77 -17.29
N THR A 108 -3.27 -8.81 -16.90
CA THR A 108 -1.83 -8.99 -16.69
C THR A 108 -1.54 -9.21 -15.20
N ALA A 109 -0.35 -9.70 -14.85
CA ALA A 109 0.06 -9.82 -13.45
C ALA A 109 0.05 -8.48 -12.68
N LYS A 110 0.08 -7.32 -13.38
CA LYS A 110 -0.07 -5.99 -12.79
C LYS A 110 -1.50 -5.70 -12.28
N ASP A 111 -2.45 -6.54 -12.67
CA ASP A 111 -3.86 -6.45 -12.28
C ASP A 111 -4.17 -7.31 -11.06
N LEU A 112 -3.16 -7.92 -10.44
CA LEU A 112 -3.31 -8.60 -9.16
C LEU A 112 -3.14 -7.60 -8.01
N MET A 113 -4.08 -7.65 -7.08
CA MET A 113 -3.89 -7.13 -5.74
C MET A 113 -3.40 -8.26 -4.87
N GLU A 114 -2.26 -8.07 -4.21
CA GLU A 114 -1.68 -9.07 -3.32
C GLU A 114 -1.45 -8.47 -1.93
N THR A 115 -1.82 -9.22 -0.90
CA THR A 115 -1.48 -8.93 0.49
C THR A 115 -0.89 -10.19 1.10
N THR A 116 0.27 -10.06 1.73
CA THR A 116 0.94 -11.17 2.42
C THR A 116 0.97 -10.91 3.91
N VAL A 117 0.45 -11.87 4.66
CA VAL A 117 0.42 -11.86 6.11
C VAL A 117 1.37 -12.92 6.65
N LYS A 118 2.28 -12.52 7.53
CA LYS A 118 3.20 -13.45 8.21
C LYS A 118 2.63 -13.83 9.57
N LEU A 119 2.54 -15.12 9.84
CA LEU A 119 1.97 -15.70 11.05
C LEU A 119 3.02 -16.56 11.76
N THR A 120 3.04 -16.53 13.08
CA THR A 120 3.81 -17.47 13.89
C THR A 120 2.84 -18.24 14.76
N ILE A 121 2.81 -19.56 14.63
CA ILE A 121 1.95 -20.42 15.46
C ILE A 121 2.82 -21.09 16.52
N LYS A 122 2.41 -20.98 17.78
CA LYS A 122 3.05 -21.66 18.93
C LYS A 122 1.99 -22.21 19.87
N GLY A 123 2.06 -23.51 20.19
CA GLY A 123 1.12 -24.22 21.04
C GLY A 123 -0.33 -24.14 20.56
N GLY A 124 -0.56 -24.15 19.25
CA GLY A 124 -1.92 -24.05 18.66
C GLY A 124 -2.57 -22.67 18.80
N ARG A 125 -1.82 -21.63 19.18
CA ARG A 125 -2.26 -20.24 19.18
C ARG A 125 -1.53 -19.46 18.11
N ILE A 126 -2.22 -18.53 17.45
CA ILE A 126 -1.54 -17.48 16.68
C ILE A 126 -0.76 -16.66 17.70
N GLY A 127 0.57 -16.76 17.67
CA GLY A 127 1.42 -15.80 18.34
C GLY A 127 1.04 -14.44 17.80
N LYS A 128 0.68 -13.51 18.71
CA LYS A 128 0.12 -12.19 18.39
C LYS A 128 0.64 -11.70 17.05
N PHE A 129 -0.29 -11.50 16.10
CA PHE A 129 -0.09 -10.56 14.99
C PHE A 129 0.61 -9.37 15.61
N ASN A 130 1.87 -9.14 15.27
CA ASN A 130 2.65 -8.27 16.11
C ASN A 130 2.05 -6.88 15.87
N GLU A 131 1.22 -6.38 16.78
CA GLU A 131 0.86 -4.95 16.82
C GLU A 131 2.15 -4.12 16.76
N ARG A 132 3.26 -4.67 17.26
CA ARG A 132 4.61 -4.12 17.08
C ARG A 132 5.09 -4.14 15.63
N SER A 133 4.72 -5.07 14.74
CA SER A 133 5.11 -5.04 13.32
C SER A 133 4.30 -4.03 12.51
N VAL A 134 3.00 -3.85 12.79
CA VAL A 134 2.21 -2.75 12.17
C VAL A 134 2.68 -1.41 12.72
N THR A 135 2.89 -1.31 14.04
CA THR A 135 3.43 -0.08 14.66
C THR A 135 4.87 0.20 14.22
N ALA A 136 5.73 -0.82 14.06
CA ALA A 136 7.09 -0.64 13.55
C ALA A 136 7.10 -0.30 12.06
N ALA A 137 6.19 -0.86 11.26
CA ALA A 137 5.97 -0.47 9.87
C ALA A 137 5.60 1.02 9.76
N LYS A 138 4.63 1.46 10.56
CA LYS A 138 4.22 2.87 10.67
C LYS A 138 5.36 3.75 11.15
N HIS A 139 6.06 3.34 12.21
CA HIS A 139 7.18 4.08 12.75
C HIS A 139 8.30 4.20 11.71
N ARG A 140 8.62 3.13 10.99
CA ARG A 140 9.60 3.13 9.90
C ARG A 140 9.18 4.08 8.77
N ALA A 141 7.93 4.07 8.35
CA ALA A 141 7.41 5.01 7.35
C ALA A 141 7.52 6.46 7.80
N LEU A 142 7.14 6.77 9.04
CA LEU A 142 7.25 8.12 9.60
C LEU A 142 8.70 8.58 9.76
N GLN A 143 9.61 7.68 10.15
CA GLN A 143 11.05 7.97 10.19
C GLN A 143 11.60 8.23 8.78
N PHE A 144 11.19 7.44 7.80
CA PHE A 144 11.56 7.65 6.41
C PHE A 144 11.04 8.99 5.89
N ALA A 145 9.77 9.34 6.13
CA ALA A 145 9.22 10.64 5.76
C ALA A 145 9.97 11.82 6.42
N LYS A 146 10.48 11.65 7.65
CA LYS A 146 11.36 12.65 8.30
C LYS A 146 12.69 12.80 7.57
N LYS A 147 13.32 11.71 7.12
CA LYS A 147 14.54 11.76 6.30
C LYS A 147 14.29 12.51 4.99
N LEU A 148 13.20 12.19 4.29
CA LEU A 148 12.81 12.88 3.06
C LEU A 148 12.57 14.38 3.31
N SER A 149 11.88 14.73 4.39
CA SER A 149 11.65 16.14 4.80
C SER A 149 12.96 16.88 5.10
N ALA A 150 13.94 16.20 5.69
CA ALA A 150 15.24 16.79 5.97
C ALA A 150 16.01 17.08 4.67
N MET A 151 15.96 16.15 3.72
CA MET A 151 16.58 16.33 2.40
C MET A 151 15.89 17.42 1.57
N GLU A 152 14.56 17.49 1.62
CA GLU A 152 13.77 18.56 0.99
C GLU A 152 14.25 19.95 1.45
N LYS A 153 14.46 20.12 2.76
CA LYS A 153 15.01 21.36 3.33
C LYS A 153 16.44 21.65 2.83
N GLN A 154 17.28 20.63 2.63
CA GLN A 154 18.61 20.82 2.05
C GLN A 154 18.52 21.25 0.59
N GLY A 155 17.63 20.63 -0.20
CA GLY A 155 17.34 21.05 -1.57
C GLY A 155 16.86 22.49 -1.66
N ARG A 156 16.01 22.97 -0.73
CA ARG A 156 15.63 24.39 -0.70
C ARG A 156 16.78 25.34 -0.35
N LYS A 157 17.72 24.93 0.51
CA LYS A 157 18.91 25.75 0.80
C LYS A 157 19.82 25.94 -0.41
N MET A 158 19.74 25.04 -1.40
CA MET A 158 20.49 25.17 -2.64
C MET A 158 19.95 26.28 -3.54
N ASP A 159 18.73 26.77 -3.30
CA ASP A 159 18.01 27.64 -4.23
C ASP A 159 18.75 28.95 -4.54
N GLN A 160 19.30 29.59 -3.50
CA GLN A 160 20.09 30.81 -3.64
C GLN A 160 21.33 30.65 -4.54
N PHE A 161 21.79 29.42 -4.79
CA PHE A 161 22.99 29.15 -5.58
C PHE A 161 22.70 28.75 -7.02
N ARG A 162 21.45 28.39 -7.36
CA ARG A 162 21.11 27.81 -8.68
C ARG A 162 21.17 28.81 -9.81
N SER A 163 20.59 29.98 -9.58
CA SER A 163 20.48 31.04 -10.59
C SER A 163 21.46 32.19 -10.30
N SER A 164 22.47 31.94 -9.46
CA SER A 164 23.49 32.96 -9.18
C SER A 164 24.40 33.13 -10.39
N PRO A 165 24.66 34.38 -10.84
CA PRO A 165 25.66 34.65 -11.87
C PRO A 165 27.10 34.52 -11.33
N ILE A 166 27.27 34.33 -10.02
CA ILE A 166 28.57 34.24 -9.35
C ILE A 166 29.10 32.81 -9.47
N LEU A 167 30.29 32.66 -10.06
CA LEU A 167 30.91 31.35 -10.30
C LEU A 167 31.09 30.52 -9.00
N GLU A 168 31.36 31.18 -7.88
CA GLU A 168 31.53 30.53 -6.57
C GLU A 168 30.23 29.90 -6.05
N ASP A 169 29.08 30.53 -6.30
CA ASP A 169 27.78 30.00 -5.94
C ASP A 169 27.43 28.78 -6.77
N ILE A 170 27.70 28.82 -8.08
CA ILE A 170 27.54 27.66 -8.98
C ILE A 170 28.40 26.49 -8.50
N ALA A 171 29.66 26.76 -8.13
CA ALA A 171 30.55 25.75 -7.58
C ALA A 171 30.04 25.19 -6.24
N THR A 172 29.43 26.03 -5.40
CA THR A 172 28.81 25.63 -4.13
C THR A 172 27.60 24.74 -4.37
N CYS A 173 26.72 25.10 -5.31
CA CYS A 173 25.60 24.26 -5.71
C CYS A 173 26.08 22.87 -6.17
N SER A 174 27.06 22.83 -7.06
CA SER A 174 27.60 21.58 -7.60
C SER A 174 28.15 20.65 -6.50
N ARG A 175 28.92 21.20 -5.55
CA ARG A 175 29.41 20.43 -4.38
C ARG A 175 28.26 19.87 -3.53
N MET A 176 27.22 20.66 -3.29
CA MET A 176 26.03 20.20 -2.55
C MET A 176 25.30 19.08 -3.31
N MET A 177 25.12 19.23 -4.62
CA MET A 177 24.49 18.23 -5.49
C MET A 177 25.25 16.91 -5.43
N HIS A 178 26.57 16.93 -5.64
CA HIS A 178 27.41 15.72 -5.56
C HIS A 178 27.35 15.03 -4.20
N LYS A 179 27.15 15.80 -3.11
CA LYS A 179 26.98 15.26 -1.76
C LYS A 179 25.59 14.66 -1.53
N LEU A 180 24.53 15.26 -2.06
CA LEU A 180 23.15 14.91 -1.73
C LEU A 180 22.54 13.88 -2.69
N GLN A 181 22.91 13.87 -3.97
CA GLN A 181 22.35 12.95 -4.96
C GLN A 181 22.53 11.46 -4.60
N PRO A 182 23.70 11.00 -4.12
CA PRO A 182 23.86 9.59 -3.71
C PRO A 182 22.93 9.20 -2.55
N VAL A 183 22.65 10.14 -1.64
CA VAL A 183 21.71 9.93 -0.53
C VAL A 183 20.27 9.87 -1.05
N ALA A 184 19.92 10.69 -2.05
CA ALA A 184 18.61 10.62 -2.71
C ALA A 184 18.40 9.26 -3.41
N ASP A 185 19.43 8.72 -4.07
CA ASP A 185 19.40 7.38 -4.66
C ASP A 185 19.22 6.28 -3.61
N GLU A 186 19.85 6.42 -2.44
CA GLU A 186 19.63 5.52 -1.31
C GLU A 186 18.17 5.57 -0.82
N TYR A 187 17.58 6.76 -0.73
CA TYR A 187 16.19 6.90 -0.33
C TYR A 187 15.22 6.25 -1.32
N GLN A 188 15.50 6.33 -2.62
CA GLN A 188 14.70 5.60 -3.61
C GLN A 188 14.70 4.09 -3.31
N ARG A 189 15.87 3.50 -3.05
CA ARG A 189 15.99 2.08 -2.66
C ARG A 189 15.33 1.77 -1.31
N GLU A 190 15.45 2.65 -0.32
CA GLU A 190 14.81 2.47 0.99
C GLU A 190 13.28 2.48 0.87
N SER A 191 12.73 3.29 -0.04
CA SER A 191 11.29 3.37 -0.32
C SER A 191 10.73 2.04 -0.85
N ASP A 192 11.52 1.26 -1.58
CA ASP A 192 11.10 -0.04 -2.09
C ASP A 192 10.81 -1.06 -0.99
N GLY A 193 11.47 -0.91 0.15
CA GLY A 193 11.31 -1.76 1.33
C GLY A 193 10.21 -1.32 2.29
N LEU A 194 9.37 -0.35 1.91
CA LEU A 194 8.21 0.06 2.70
C LEU A 194 7.09 -0.99 2.63
N PRO A 195 6.39 -1.26 3.74
CA PRO A 195 5.53 -2.44 3.89
C PRO A 195 4.13 -2.33 3.29
N SER A 196 3.63 -1.14 2.97
CA SER A 196 2.29 -0.93 2.39
C SER A 196 2.40 -0.07 1.14
N MET A 197 1.60 -0.38 0.12
CA MET A 197 1.59 0.34 -1.15
C MET A 197 1.05 1.77 -0.99
N GLU A 198 0.08 1.97 -0.11
CA GLU A 198 -0.54 3.26 0.21
C GLU A 198 0.50 4.26 0.76
N VAL A 199 1.48 3.76 1.51
CA VAL A 199 2.58 4.57 2.04
C VAL A 199 3.77 4.58 1.07
N LYS A 200 4.07 3.45 0.43
CA LYS A 200 5.20 3.27 -0.49
C LYS A 200 5.08 4.17 -1.71
N VAL A 201 3.92 4.24 -2.34
CA VAL A 201 3.71 5.02 -3.57
C VAL A 201 4.03 6.51 -3.36
N PRO A 202 3.39 7.23 -2.42
CA PRO A 202 3.70 8.64 -2.21
C PRO A 202 5.14 8.86 -1.71
N LEU A 203 5.65 8.06 -0.76
CA LEU A 203 7.01 8.25 -0.26
C LEU A 203 8.09 7.87 -1.29
N GLY A 204 7.80 6.95 -2.20
CA GLY A 204 8.67 6.62 -3.34
C GLY A 204 8.68 7.72 -4.39
N ALA A 205 7.52 8.28 -4.73
CA ALA A 205 7.42 9.45 -5.60
C ALA A 205 8.18 10.65 -5.02
N ALA A 206 8.06 10.89 -3.71
CA ALA A 206 8.85 11.92 -3.02
C ALA A 206 10.36 11.69 -3.15
N ALA A 207 10.85 10.45 -3.00
CA ALA A 207 12.26 10.15 -3.15
C ALA A 207 12.80 10.43 -4.57
N ILE A 208 12.00 10.14 -5.60
CA ILE A 208 12.32 10.44 -7.00
C ILE A 208 12.38 11.96 -7.23
N GLU A 209 11.38 12.69 -6.78
CA GLU A 209 11.36 14.16 -6.87
C GLU A 209 12.51 14.80 -6.10
N LEU A 210 12.91 14.21 -4.97
CA LEU A 210 14.03 14.72 -4.17
C LEU A 210 15.36 14.68 -4.90
N LYS A 211 15.59 13.67 -5.76
CA LYS A 211 16.80 13.61 -6.59
C LYS A 211 16.93 14.83 -7.50
N MET A 212 15.80 15.27 -8.08
CA MET A 212 15.74 16.45 -8.92
C MET A 212 15.75 17.74 -8.09
N CYS A 213 15.12 17.73 -6.91
CA CYS A 213 15.15 18.84 -5.95
C CYS A 213 16.57 19.15 -5.46
N VAL A 214 17.45 18.16 -5.27
CA VAL A 214 18.84 18.39 -4.86
C VAL A 214 19.80 18.58 -6.05
N SER A 215 19.28 19.04 -7.19
CA SER A 215 20.09 19.42 -8.36
C SER A 215 20.33 20.94 -8.45
N CYS A 216 21.23 21.32 -9.34
CA CYS A 216 21.48 22.72 -9.71
C CYS A 216 20.62 23.22 -10.88
N SER A 217 19.57 22.48 -11.25
CA SER A 217 18.63 22.88 -12.30
C SER A 217 17.71 24.01 -11.83
N ASP A 218 17.35 24.93 -12.72
CA ASP A 218 16.43 26.05 -12.42
C ASP A 218 15.04 25.57 -11.98
N ASN A 219 14.60 24.40 -12.44
CA ASN A 219 13.30 23.82 -12.07
C ASN A 219 13.32 23.04 -10.74
N ALA A 220 14.46 22.94 -10.05
CA ALA A 220 14.60 22.10 -8.86
C ALA A 220 13.64 22.49 -7.72
N VAL A 221 13.25 23.77 -7.61
CA VAL A 221 12.26 24.22 -6.61
C VAL A 221 10.90 23.57 -6.81
N GLU A 222 10.46 23.41 -8.06
CA GLU A 222 9.19 22.76 -8.39
C GLU A 222 9.22 21.29 -7.96
N HIS A 223 10.33 20.61 -8.20
CA HIS A 223 10.56 19.25 -7.71
C HIS A 223 10.53 19.19 -6.18
N CYS A 224 11.11 20.16 -5.47
CA CYS A 224 11.01 20.24 -4.00
C CYS A 224 9.56 20.43 -3.52
N ASN A 225 8.74 21.21 -4.25
CA ASN A 225 7.33 21.41 -3.92
C ASN A 225 6.53 20.11 -4.07
N ARG A 226 6.68 19.40 -5.20
CA ARG A 226 6.03 18.10 -5.41
C ARG A 226 6.49 17.06 -4.39
N ALA A 227 7.79 17.00 -4.10
CA ALA A 227 8.32 16.13 -3.05
C ALA A 227 7.64 16.41 -1.70
N LYS A 228 7.47 17.68 -1.31
CA LYS A 228 6.80 18.08 -0.06
C LYS A 228 5.34 17.61 -0.01
N GLU A 229 4.61 17.73 -1.11
CA GLU A 229 3.22 17.26 -1.22
C GLU A 229 3.13 15.74 -1.05
N TYR A 230 3.97 14.98 -1.76
CA TYR A 230 4.04 13.53 -1.64
C TYR A 230 4.46 13.06 -0.23
N ILE A 231 5.39 13.77 0.42
CA ILE A 231 5.75 13.49 1.82
C ILE A 231 4.54 13.69 2.74
N ALA A 232 3.81 14.78 2.57
CA ALA A 232 2.62 15.07 3.38
C ALA A 232 1.53 14.01 3.19
N GLU A 233 1.31 13.56 1.95
CA GLU A 233 0.41 12.46 1.63
C GLU A 233 0.85 11.14 2.28
N GLY A 234 2.12 10.76 2.14
CA GLY A 234 2.64 9.54 2.78
C GLY A 234 2.54 9.56 4.30
N ILE A 235 2.74 10.72 4.94
CA ILE A 235 2.51 10.91 6.38
C ILE A 235 1.03 10.75 6.74
N LYS A 236 0.12 11.28 5.91
CA LYS A 236 -1.32 11.14 6.12
C LYS A 236 -1.73 9.67 6.05
N GLN A 237 -1.30 8.93 5.02
CA GLN A 237 -1.60 7.51 4.87
C GLN A 237 -1.03 6.68 6.04
N ALA A 238 0.22 6.95 6.45
CA ALA A 238 0.82 6.27 7.60
C ALA A 238 0.08 6.52 8.93
N LYS A 239 -0.73 7.58 9.02
CA LYS A 239 -1.53 7.93 10.20
C LYS A 239 -2.98 7.48 10.11
N SER A 240 -3.59 7.41 8.91
CA SER A 240 -5.01 7.11 8.72
C SER A 240 -5.42 5.66 8.94
N ASP A 241 -4.46 4.74 9.08
CA ASP A 241 -4.72 3.35 9.48
C ASP A 241 -5.01 3.21 11.00
N GLN A 242 -5.67 4.20 11.61
CA GLN A 242 -6.12 4.25 13.00
C GLN A 242 -7.65 4.18 13.04
#